data_AF-A0A7S2D917-F1
#
_entry.id   AF-A0A7S2D917-F1
#
_cell.length_a   1.000
_cell.length_b   1.000
_cell.length_c   1.000
_cell.angle_alpha   90.00
_cell.angle_beta   90.00
_cell.angle_gamma   90.00
#
_symmetry.space_group_name_H-M   'P 1'
#
loop_
_entity.id
_entity.type
_entity.pdbx_description
1 polymer ?
#
loop_
_entity_poly.entity_id
_entity_poly.type
_entity_poly.pdbx_seq_one_letter_code
_entity_poly.pdbx_strand_id
1 'polypeptide(L)'
;NALALKELDLSDTEVTGDISVFRFCPGLKDLSLLLCKEITGDIAVFANHKDLKKAWLSLTQVSGDISVFTNHKGLQEVDLTGCGDITGDKAAIKKQLSKCHFCI
;
A
#
# COMPACT_ATOMS: atom_id res chain seq x y z
N ASN A 1 20.38 -7.50 -2.16
CA ASN A 1 20.41 -6.22 -1.42
C ASN A 1 19.07 -5.53 -1.64
N ALA A 2 18.18 -5.50 -0.64
CA ALA A 2 16.80 -5.02 -0.78
C ALA A 2 16.69 -3.51 -1.07
N LEU A 3 17.80 -2.76 -0.91
CA LEU A 3 17.90 -1.32 -1.21
C LEU A 3 17.60 -0.98 -2.68
N ALA A 4 17.65 -1.94 -3.60
CA ALA A 4 17.38 -1.73 -5.02
C ALA A 4 15.98 -2.14 -5.48
N LEU A 5 15.15 -2.70 -4.57
CA LEU A 5 13.81 -3.16 -4.94
C LEU A 5 12.92 -1.95 -5.26
N LYS A 6 12.45 -1.89 -6.51
CA LYS A 6 11.58 -0.81 -7.02
C LYS A 6 10.17 -1.30 -7.28
N GLU A 7 10.02 -2.54 -7.69
CA GLU A 7 8.75 -3.10 -8.13
C GLU A 7 8.65 -4.50 -7.54
N LEU A 8 7.51 -4.83 -6.96
CA LEU A 8 7.21 -6.15 -6.43
C LEU A 8 5.75 -6.47 -6.68
N ASP A 9 5.51 -7.60 -7.33
CA ASP A 9 4.19 -8.17 -7.51
C ASP A 9 4.17 -9.59 -6.95
N LEU A 10 3.34 -9.80 -5.93
CA LEU A 10 3.06 -11.11 -5.32
C LEU A 10 1.57 -11.43 -5.37
N SER A 11 0.82 -10.77 -6.26
CA SER A 11 -0.63 -10.92 -6.36
C SER A 11 -1.05 -12.37 -6.56
N ASP A 12 -2.15 -12.77 -5.91
CA ASP A 12 -2.75 -14.10 -6.00
C ASP A 12 -1.76 -15.23 -5.66
N THR A 13 -0.96 -15.02 -4.60
CA THR A 13 -0.07 -16.04 -4.05
C THR A 13 -0.47 -16.38 -2.61
N GLU A 14 0.05 -17.50 -2.12
CA GLU A 14 -0.08 -17.93 -0.71
C GLU A 14 0.96 -17.24 0.20
N VAL A 15 1.52 -16.10 -0.21
CA VAL A 15 2.47 -15.37 0.62
C VAL A 15 1.80 -14.90 1.90
N THR A 16 2.51 -15.08 3.00
CA THR A 16 2.08 -14.68 4.34
C THR A 16 3.13 -13.76 4.95
N GLY A 17 2.72 -12.99 5.96
CA GLY A 17 3.64 -12.15 6.73
C GLY A 17 3.16 -10.71 6.89
N ASP A 18 4.09 -9.85 7.27
CA ASP A 18 3.81 -8.48 7.67
C ASP A 18 4.51 -7.47 6.74
N ILE A 19 3.76 -6.49 6.24
CA ILE A 19 4.26 -5.48 5.29
C ILE A 19 5.35 -4.58 5.86
N SER A 20 5.60 -4.58 7.17
CA SER A 20 6.64 -3.80 7.81
C SER A 20 8.04 -4.17 7.34
N VAL A 21 8.22 -5.32 6.67
CA VAL A 21 9.47 -5.67 5.96
C VAL A 21 9.84 -4.63 4.88
N PHE A 22 8.86 -3.94 4.28
CA PHE A 22 9.11 -2.94 3.25
C PHE A 22 9.79 -1.67 3.77
N ARG A 23 9.94 -1.50 5.10
CA ARG A 23 10.79 -0.44 5.69
C ARG A 23 12.24 -0.51 5.20
N PHE A 24 12.69 -1.70 4.78
CA PHE A 24 14.03 -1.93 4.24
C PHE A 24 14.14 -1.73 2.72
N CYS A 25 13.04 -1.34 2.07
CA CYS A 25 12.95 -1.10 0.63
C CYS A 25 12.56 0.37 0.35
N PRO A 26 13.41 1.36 0.69
CA PRO A 26 13.05 2.78 0.59
C PRO A 26 12.82 3.27 -0.84
N GLY A 27 13.32 2.55 -1.85
CA GLY A 27 13.16 2.87 -3.27
C GLY A 27 11.96 2.21 -3.95
N LEU A 28 11.07 1.57 -3.19
CA LEU A 28 9.87 0.90 -3.72
C LEU A 28 8.94 1.93 -4.37
N LYS A 29 8.50 1.61 -5.58
CA LYS A 29 7.66 2.44 -6.45
C LYS A 29 6.31 1.81 -6.69
N ASP A 30 6.31 0.52 -7.03
CA ASP A 30 5.10 -0.23 -7.33
C ASP A 30 5.06 -1.49 -6.47
N LEU A 31 3.98 -1.65 -5.71
CA LEU A 31 3.72 -2.81 -4.87
C LEU A 31 2.34 -3.37 -5.18
N SER A 32 2.28 -4.66 -5.51
CA SER A 32 1.04 -5.41 -5.67
C SER A 32 1.03 -6.63 -4.78
N LEU A 33 0.05 -6.67 -3.88
CA LEU A 33 -0.24 -7.76 -2.94
C LEU A 33 -1.72 -8.18 -3.05
N LEU A 34 -2.33 -7.94 -4.20
CA LEU A 34 -3.74 -8.27 -4.47
C LEU A 34 -4.02 -9.72 -4.08
N LEU A 35 -5.15 -9.99 -3.43
CA LEU A 35 -5.59 -11.35 -3.07
C LEU A 35 -4.67 -12.11 -2.10
N CYS A 36 -3.66 -11.47 -1.50
CA CYS A 36 -2.78 -12.09 -0.52
C CYS A 36 -3.42 -12.05 0.88
N LYS A 37 -4.37 -12.95 1.13
CA LYS A 37 -5.28 -12.91 2.30
C LYS A 37 -4.59 -12.97 3.66
N GLU A 38 -3.39 -13.55 3.73
CA GLU A 38 -2.63 -13.72 4.98
C GLU A 38 -1.52 -12.67 5.16
N ILE A 39 -1.50 -11.63 4.31
CA ILE A 39 -0.64 -10.46 4.50
C ILE A 39 -1.30 -9.49 5.47
N THR A 40 -0.54 -9.11 6.49
CA THR A 40 -0.95 -8.24 7.61
C THR A 40 -0.04 -7.02 7.72
N GLY A 41 -0.33 -6.15 8.69
CA GLY A 41 0.51 -5.02 9.08
C GLY A 41 -0.13 -3.67 8.82
N ASP A 42 0.58 -2.62 9.24
CA ASP A 42 0.10 -1.23 9.19
C ASP A 42 0.68 -0.48 7.98
N ILE A 43 -0.20 0.14 7.18
CA ILE A 43 0.18 0.97 6.02
C ILE A 43 1.04 2.18 6.39
N ALA A 44 1.15 2.54 7.67
CA ALA A 44 2.11 3.51 8.19
C ALA A 44 3.57 3.19 7.81
N VAL A 45 3.89 1.92 7.50
CA VAL A 45 5.20 1.55 6.93
C VAL A 45 5.55 2.39 5.69
N PHE A 46 4.54 2.79 4.90
CA PHE A 46 4.74 3.53 3.66
C PHE A 46 4.99 5.02 3.85
N ALA A 47 4.93 5.56 5.09
CA ALA A 47 5.06 6.99 5.35
C ALA A 47 6.31 7.66 4.75
N ASN A 48 7.40 6.89 4.60
CA ASN A 48 8.69 7.39 4.10
C ASN A 48 9.03 6.91 2.68
N HIS A 49 8.14 6.19 1.99
CA HIS A 49 8.36 5.71 0.63
C HIS A 49 8.06 6.79 -0.40
N LYS A 50 8.92 7.81 -0.43
CA LYS A 50 8.73 9.02 -1.26
C LYS A 50 8.58 8.76 -2.75
N ASP A 51 9.10 7.63 -3.23
CA ASP A 51 9.05 7.22 -4.63
C ASP A 51 7.84 6.33 -4.97
N LEU A 52 6.99 6.01 -3.98
CA LEU A 52 5.81 5.16 -4.17
C LEU A 52 4.81 5.81 -5.11
N LYS A 53 4.47 5.07 -6.16
CA LYS A 53 3.51 5.46 -7.22
C LYS A 53 2.26 4.60 -7.18
N LYS A 54 2.39 3.31 -6.86
CA LYS A 54 1.26 2.37 -6.81
C LYS A 54 1.34 1.47 -5.59
N ALA A 55 0.23 1.38 -4.88
CA ALA A 55 0.03 0.43 -3.79
C ALA A 55 -1.30 -0.29 -3.97
N TRP A 56 -1.26 -1.52 -4.47
CA TRP A 56 -2.41 -2.38 -4.65
C TRP A 56 -2.40 -3.46 -3.57
N LEU A 57 -3.18 -3.25 -2.51
CA LEU A 57 -3.22 -4.12 -1.32
C LEU A 57 -4.60 -4.73 -1.12
N SER A 58 -5.48 -4.70 -2.13
CA SER A 58 -6.84 -5.18 -1.94
C SER A 58 -6.91 -6.67 -1.61
N LEU A 59 -7.90 -7.01 -0.79
CA LEU A 59 -8.14 -8.36 -0.27
C LEU A 59 -6.95 -8.94 0.51
N THR A 60 -6.29 -8.08 1.30
CA THR A 60 -5.31 -8.45 2.33
C THR A 60 -5.86 -8.12 3.72
N GLN A 61 -5.13 -8.44 4.79
CA GLN A 61 -5.46 -8.08 6.17
C GLN A 61 -4.67 -6.85 6.67
N VAL A 62 -4.19 -5.99 5.76
CA VAL A 62 -3.53 -4.74 6.16
C VAL A 62 -4.52 -3.76 6.79
N SER A 63 -4.00 -2.89 7.65
CA SER A 63 -4.76 -1.92 8.43
C SER A 63 -4.05 -0.56 8.46
N GLY A 64 -4.71 0.46 8.99
CA GLY A 64 -4.13 1.77 9.29
C GLY A 64 -4.91 2.94 8.71
N ASP A 65 -4.37 4.15 8.91
CA ASP A 65 -5.00 5.41 8.48
C ASP A 65 -4.42 5.87 7.13
N ILE A 66 -5.31 6.10 6.15
CA ILE A 66 -4.94 6.48 4.79
C ILE A 66 -4.32 7.89 4.69
N SER A 67 -4.33 8.69 5.76
CA SER A 67 -3.62 9.96 5.85
C SER A 67 -2.12 9.82 5.60
N VAL A 68 -1.55 8.62 5.78
CA VAL A 68 -0.16 8.28 5.39
C VAL A 68 0.14 8.65 3.94
N PHE A 69 -0.87 8.60 3.06
CA PHE A 69 -0.71 8.86 1.64
C PHE A 69 -0.84 10.34 1.27
N THR A 70 -1.32 11.22 2.15
CA THR A 70 -1.60 12.64 1.83
C THR A 70 -0.38 13.46 1.41
N ASN A 71 0.82 13.06 1.85
CA ASN A 71 2.07 13.75 1.50
C ASN A 71 2.86 13.08 0.36
N HIS A 72 2.33 11.99 -0.22
CA HIS A 72 2.98 11.27 -1.32
C HIS A 72 2.67 11.93 -2.67
N LYS A 73 3.47 12.94 -3.03
CA LYS A 73 3.29 13.72 -4.29
C LYS A 73 3.34 12.89 -5.57
N GLY A 74 4.03 11.75 -5.54
CA GLY A 74 4.20 10.85 -6.69
C GLY A 74 3.17 9.72 -6.77
N LEU A 75 2.30 9.58 -5.77
CA LEU A 75 1.36 8.47 -5.67
C LEU A 75 0.21 8.66 -6.66
N GLN A 76 -0.02 7.64 -7.48
CA GLN A 76 -0.96 7.65 -8.58
C GLN A 76 -2.15 6.73 -8.30
N GLU A 77 -1.86 5.54 -7.78
CA GLU A 77 -2.87 4.52 -7.57
C GLU A 77 -2.77 3.91 -6.17
N VAL A 78 -3.92 3.84 -5.48
CA VAL A 78 -4.07 3.10 -4.24
C VAL A 78 -5.35 2.28 -4.32
N ASP A 79 -5.22 0.98 -4.05
CA ASP A 79 -6.35 0.08 -3.86
C ASP A 79 -6.25 -0.61 -2.50
N LEU A 80 -7.19 -0.29 -1.62
CA LEU A 80 -7.33 -0.87 -0.28
C LEU A 80 -8.71 -1.56 -0.12
N THR A 81 -9.32 -1.97 -1.22
CA THR A 81 -10.64 -2.63 -1.21
C THR A 81 -10.56 -3.96 -0.48
N GLY A 82 -11.48 -4.24 0.43
CA GLY A 82 -11.51 -5.48 1.20
C GLY A 82 -10.29 -5.69 2.10
N CYS A 83 -9.57 -4.63 2.48
CA CYS A 83 -8.56 -4.66 3.54
C CYS A 83 -9.22 -4.74 4.94
N GLY A 84 -8.43 -5.03 5.97
CA GLY A 84 -8.89 -5.24 7.34
C GLY A 84 -9.53 -4.01 7.98
N ASP A 85 -8.73 -3.15 8.61
CA ASP A 85 -9.20 -1.95 9.32
C ASP A 85 -8.57 -0.68 8.72
N ILE A 86 -9.22 -0.13 7.69
CA ILE A 86 -8.76 1.06 6.98
C ILE A 86 -9.59 2.28 7.38
N THR A 87 -8.93 3.28 7.94
CA THR A 87 -9.54 4.52 8.47
C THR A 87 -9.02 5.76 7.73
N GLY A 88 -9.54 6.94 8.09
CA GLY A 88 -9.11 8.23 7.57
C GLY A 88 -10.03 8.83 6.50
N ASP A 89 -9.77 10.10 6.16
CA ASP A 89 -10.59 10.85 5.22
C ASP A 89 -10.28 10.50 3.76
N LYS A 90 -11.15 9.67 3.17
CA LYS A 90 -11.04 9.24 1.77
C LYS A 90 -11.07 10.43 0.79
N ALA A 91 -11.73 11.54 1.14
CA ALA A 91 -11.78 12.72 0.28
C ALA A 91 -10.43 13.45 0.22
N ALA A 92 -9.63 13.39 1.28
CA ALA A 92 -8.33 14.04 1.37
C ALA A 92 -7.33 13.47 0.34
N ILE A 93 -7.35 12.16 0.11
CA ILE A 93 -6.41 11.50 -0.81
C ILE A 93 -6.96 11.25 -2.21
N LYS A 94 -8.29 11.29 -2.41
CA LYS A 94 -8.88 11.18 -3.75
C LYS A 94 -8.43 12.27 -4.72
N LYS A 95 -8.08 13.46 -4.23
CA LYS A 95 -7.67 14.61 -5.07
C LYS A 95 -6.29 14.44 -5.71
N GLN A 96 -5.42 13.61 -5.15
CA GLN A 96 -4.05 13.40 -5.65
C GLN A 96 -3.91 12.13 -6.51
N LEU A 97 -4.84 11.17 -6.39
CA LEU A 97 -4.76 9.88 -7.06
C LEU A 97 -5.43 9.94 -8.45
N SER A 98 -4.81 9.32 -9.45
CA SER A 98 -5.42 9.12 -10.77
C SER A 98 -6.39 7.94 -10.78
N LYS A 99 -6.19 6.95 -9.89
CA LYS A 99 -7.14 5.88 -9.59
C LYS A 99 -7.15 5.56 -8.11
N CYS A 100 -8.35 5.31 -7.58
CA CYS A 100 -8.54 5.21 -6.15
C CYS A 100 -9.72 4.31 -5.83
N HIS A 101 -9.45 3.17 -5.19
CA HIS A 101 -10.48 2.23 -4.74
C HIS A 101 -10.31 1.98 -3.23
N PHE A 102 -11.36 2.29 -2.46
CA PHE A 102 -11.45 2.04 -1.02
C PHE A 102 -12.71 1.24 -0.75
N CYS A 103 -12.75 0.52 0.38
CA CYS A 103 -13.96 -0.16 0.85
C CYS A 103 -15.21 0.75 0.78
N ILE A 104 -16.31 0.16 0.33
CA ILE A 104 -17.68 0.67 0.45
C ILE A 104 -18.16 0.34 1.86
#